data_AF-A0A6G0YT40-F1
#
_entry.id   AF-A0A6G0YT40-F1
#
_cell.length_a   1.000
_cell.length_b   1.000
_cell.length_c   1.000
_cell.angle_alpha   90.00
_cell.angle_beta   90.00
_cell.angle_gamma   90.00
#
_symmetry.space_group_name_H-M   'P 1'
#
loop_
_entity.id
_entity.type
_entity.pdbx_description
1 polymer ?
#
loop_
_entity_poly.entity_id
_entity_poly.type
_entity_poly.pdbx_seq_one_letter_code
_entity_poly.pdbx_strand_id
1 'polypeptide(L)'
;MLFKCYFLILMFCGLLTDLIKCQTLEVVTDNELLDLCRSENQVVALFTLKDCEKCKKYEETLTQIREELVDSLNAWVVKVEGSNLVHIYNPAKEPALVMFRHGVPLLIPESEAVNDEFLIDMLLNNRDPIVKELNDNSFEHLTQASTGATTGDWFIKFYSSDSIECQRLQARWETVGAKLKNRVNVARINRYIGGSITARRFSISQSPTFILLRRGVMYTYTSSDYTIESFLKFVEEDYKFTVKGQVPQPKSTFDDFVHMCFDVLRENPLAWKLGLTVLSVILLCLAALKKTSKSSEYKSKKKSTKSSSKKIK
;
A
#
# COMPACT_ATOMS: atom_id res chain seq x y z
N MET A 1 45.56 -45.01 25.49
CA MET A 1 45.74 -43.55 25.39
C MET A 1 45.46 -43.00 23.99
N LEU A 2 45.97 -43.63 22.92
CA LEU A 2 45.77 -43.18 21.53
C LEU A 2 44.31 -42.94 21.10
N PHE A 3 43.37 -43.78 21.54
CA PHE A 3 41.94 -43.65 21.18
C PHE A 3 41.26 -42.42 21.81
N LYS A 4 41.68 -42.01 23.02
CA LYS A 4 41.18 -40.80 23.69
C LYS A 4 41.74 -39.52 23.05
N CYS A 5 42.99 -39.53 22.58
CA CYS A 5 43.55 -38.41 21.82
C CYS A 5 42.86 -38.23 20.48
N TYR A 6 42.54 -39.32 19.77
CA TYR A 6 41.85 -39.22 18.48
C TYR A 6 40.43 -38.64 18.61
N PHE A 7 39.70 -39.03 19.65
CA PHE A 7 38.37 -38.49 19.93
C PHE A 7 38.40 -37.01 20.35
N LEU A 8 39.40 -36.61 21.14
CA LEU A 8 39.63 -35.20 21.50
C LEU A 8 40.02 -34.36 20.28
N ILE A 9 40.85 -34.88 19.38
CA ILE A 9 41.23 -34.19 18.13
C ILE A 9 40.01 -34.06 17.20
N LEU A 10 39.17 -35.09 17.07
CA LEU A 10 37.94 -35.01 16.27
C LEU A 10 36.91 -34.04 16.86
N MET A 11 36.72 -34.02 18.17
CA MET A 11 35.86 -33.04 18.86
C MET A 11 36.39 -31.62 18.69
N PHE A 12 37.70 -31.41 18.84
CA PHE A 12 38.32 -30.10 18.67
C PHE A 12 38.28 -29.65 17.20
N CYS A 13 38.42 -30.57 16.25
CA CYS A 13 38.30 -30.29 14.81
C CYS A 13 36.85 -29.98 14.41
N GLY A 14 35.86 -30.68 14.99
CA GLY A 14 34.43 -30.37 14.84
C GLY A 14 34.06 -29.00 15.38
N LEU A 15 34.52 -28.68 16.59
CA LEU A 15 34.38 -27.34 17.19
C LEU A 15 35.08 -26.25 16.37
N LEU A 16 36.26 -26.52 15.80
CA LEU A 16 36.96 -25.60 14.90
C LEU A 16 36.20 -25.40 13.58
N THR A 17 35.61 -26.45 13.01
CA THR A 17 34.81 -26.31 11.78
C THR A 17 33.53 -25.51 12.01
N ASP A 18 32.89 -25.65 13.16
CA ASP A 18 31.73 -24.84 13.54
C ASP A 18 32.13 -23.39 13.87
N LEU A 19 33.30 -23.17 14.49
CA LEU A 19 33.86 -21.82 14.70
C LEU A 19 34.20 -21.11 13.38
N ILE A 20 34.69 -21.84 12.38
CA ILE A 20 35.04 -21.29 11.07
C ILE A 20 33.78 -20.96 10.25
N LYS A 21 32.71 -21.75 10.37
CA LYS A 21 31.39 -21.45 9.79
C LYS A 21 30.78 -20.15 10.32
N CYS A 22 31.18 -19.74 11.52
CA CYS A 22 30.70 -18.50 12.16
C CYS A 22 31.25 -17.22 11.51
N GLN A 23 32.41 -17.28 10.85
CA GLN A 23 33.12 -16.08 10.38
C GLN A 23 32.83 -15.68 8.93
N THR A 24 32.21 -16.55 8.13
CA THR A 24 31.96 -16.26 6.71
C THR A 24 30.50 -16.44 6.34
N LEU A 25 30.01 -15.54 5.49
CA LEU A 25 28.66 -15.62 4.93
C LEU A 25 28.55 -16.83 4.00
N GLU A 26 27.43 -17.54 4.10
CA GLU A 26 27.13 -18.69 3.25
C GLU A 26 26.91 -18.21 1.80
N VAL A 27 27.66 -18.81 0.87
CA VAL A 27 27.54 -18.49 -0.56
C VAL A 27 26.48 -19.38 -1.18
N VAL A 28 25.46 -18.78 -1.77
CA VAL A 28 24.34 -19.46 -2.42
C VAL A 28 24.23 -19.08 -3.89
N THR A 29 23.71 -20.01 -4.68
CA THR A 29 23.42 -19.81 -6.10
C THR A 29 22.07 -19.10 -6.31
N ASP A 30 21.83 -18.62 -7.54
CA ASP A 30 20.57 -17.95 -7.90
C ASP A 30 19.33 -18.80 -7.60
N ASN A 31 19.38 -20.10 -7.88
CA ASN A 31 18.25 -21.00 -7.66
C ASN A 31 17.99 -21.22 -6.17
N GLU A 32 19.05 -21.43 -5.39
CA GLU A 32 18.96 -21.59 -3.94
C GLU A 32 18.41 -20.32 -3.28
N LEU A 33 18.85 -19.14 -3.73
CA LEU A 33 18.30 -17.87 -3.25
C LEU A 33 16.79 -17.78 -3.54
N LEU A 34 16.36 -18.15 -4.74
CA LEU A 34 14.94 -18.12 -5.10
C LEU A 34 14.11 -19.11 -4.27
N ASP A 35 14.67 -20.28 -3.95
CA ASP A 35 14.01 -21.27 -3.10
C ASP A 35 13.94 -20.83 -1.64
N LEU A 36 14.99 -20.19 -1.12
CA LEU A 36 14.97 -19.53 0.19
C LEU A 36 13.90 -18.44 0.23
N CYS A 37 13.82 -17.57 -0.78
CA CYS A 37 12.81 -16.52 -0.84
C CYS A 37 11.36 -17.03 -0.93
N ARG A 38 11.14 -18.30 -1.32
CA ARG A 38 9.82 -18.94 -1.36
C ARG A 38 9.45 -19.65 -0.06
N SER A 39 10.44 -20.24 0.60
CA SER A 39 10.25 -21.08 1.79
C SER A 39 10.36 -20.28 3.09
N GLU A 40 11.22 -19.27 3.11
CA GLU A 40 11.58 -18.50 4.29
C GLU A 40 10.96 -17.10 4.26
N ASN A 41 10.57 -16.61 5.44
CA ASN A 41 9.90 -15.32 5.57
C ASN A 41 10.88 -14.14 5.49
N GLN A 42 12.13 -14.32 5.92
CA GLN A 42 13.13 -13.26 6.05
C GLN A 42 14.47 -13.77 5.49
N VAL A 43 14.93 -13.15 4.40
CA VAL A 43 16.21 -13.49 3.77
C VAL A 43 16.96 -12.20 3.45
N VAL A 44 18.17 -12.06 3.98
CA VAL A 44 19.08 -10.95 3.69
C VAL A 44 20.15 -11.45 2.75
N ALA A 45 20.13 -10.96 1.51
CA ALA A 45 21.05 -11.37 0.46
C ALA A 45 21.99 -10.21 0.09
N LEU A 46 23.29 -10.47 0.20
CA LEU A 46 24.32 -9.58 -0.31
C LEU A 46 24.75 -10.04 -1.70
N PHE A 47 24.50 -9.21 -2.71
CA PHE A 47 25.00 -9.40 -4.07
C PHE A 47 26.40 -8.78 -4.18
N THR A 48 27.39 -9.60 -4.56
CA THR A 48 28.79 -9.19 -4.68
C THR A 48 29.40 -9.62 -6.02
N LEU A 49 30.50 -8.96 -6.39
CA LEU A 49 31.40 -9.40 -7.46
C LEU A 49 32.66 -10.01 -6.88
N LYS A 50 33.30 -10.87 -7.67
CA LYS A 50 34.66 -11.33 -7.40
C LYS A 50 35.60 -10.13 -7.38
N ASP A 51 36.52 -10.11 -6.41
CA ASP A 51 37.57 -9.09 -6.26
C ASP A 51 37.06 -7.64 -6.08
N CYS A 52 35.98 -7.48 -5.33
CA CYS A 52 35.38 -6.17 -5.03
C CYS A 52 35.78 -5.66 -3.63
N GLU A 53 36.55 -4.57 -3.57
CA GLU A 53 36.97 -3.97 -2.29
C GLU A 53 35.79 -3.42 -1.48
N LYS A 54 34.83 -2.75 -2.14
CA LYS A 54 33.63 -2.23 -1.48
C LYS A 54 32.81 -3.35 -0.84
N CYS A 55 32.78 -4.52 -1.45
CA CYS A 55 32.01 -5.67 -1.00
C CYS A 55 32.51 -6.21 0.34
N LYS A 56 33.82 -6.11 0.61
CA LYS A 56 34.41 -6.51 1.90
C LYS A 56 33.78 -5.78 3.08
N LYS A 57 33.54 -4.47 2.92
CA LYS A 57 32.91 -3.67 3.98
C LYS A 57 31.48 -4.14 4.30
N TYR A 58 30.71 -4.50 3.28
CA TYR A 58 29.36 -5.03 3.46
C TYR A 58 29.39 -6.41 4.13
N GLU A 59 30.32 -7.27 3.71
CA GLU A 59 30.51 -8.60 4.30
C GLU A 59 30.92 -8.50 5.78
N GLU A 60 31.84 -7.61 6.14
CA GLU A 60 32.27 -7.34 7.51
C GLU A 60 31.08 -6.89 8.38
N THR A 61 30.34 -5.88 7.91
CA THR A 61 29.16 -5.33 8.59
C THR A 61 28.09 -6.42 8.82
N LEU A 62 27.77 -7.20 7.79
CA LEU A 62 26.78 -8.28 7.90
C LEU A 62 27.23 -9.43 8.81
N THR A 63 28.52 -9.74 8.82
CA THR A 63 29.08 -10.79 9.68
C THR A 63 28.99 -10.38 11.14
N GLN A 64 29.26 -9.11 11.45
CA GLN A 64 29.16 -8.56 12.81
C GLN A 64 27.73 -8.63 13.36
N ILE A 65 26.71 -8.30 12.53
CA ILE A 65 25.32 -8.26 12.98
C ILE A 65 24.57 -9.60 12.80
N ARG A 66 25.22 -10.63 12.24
CA ARG A 66 24.57 -11.89 11.84
C ARG A 66 23.83 -12.57 12.98
N GLU A 67 24.46 -12.68 14.14
CA GLU A 67 23.87 -13.34 15.32
C GLU A 67 22.57 -12.63 15.75
N GLU A 68 22.59 -11.31 15.82
CA GLU A 68 21.41 -10.51 16.17
C GLU A 68 20.28 -10.63 15.14
N LEU A 69 20.60 -10.71 13.85
CA LEU A 69 19.60 -10.91 12.79
C LEU A 69 18.95 -12.29 12.86
N VAL A 70 19.73 -13.34 13.14
CA VAL A 70 19.20 -14.69 13.30
C VAL A 70 18.29 -14.75 14.54
N ASP A 71 18.72 -14.17 15.66
CA ASP A 71 17.95 -14.21 16.90
C ASP A 71 16.68 -13.35 16.86
N SER A 72 16.76 -12.16 16.26
CA SER A 72 15.66 -11.17 16.31
C SER A 72 14.67 -11.28 15.16
N LEU A 73 15.13 -11.70 13.97
CA LEU A 73 14.31 -11.77 12.76
C LEU A 73 14.12 -13.21 12.27
N ASN A 74 14.87 -14.18 12.79
CA ASN A 74 15.00 -15.51 12.20
C ASN A 74 15.32 -15.40 10.70
N ALA A 75 16.23 -14.48 10.37
CA ALA A 75 16.58 -14.15 9.00
C ALA A 75 17.77 -15.00 8.50
N TRP A 76 17.66 -15.49 7.29
CA TRP A 76 18.77 -16.13 6.59
C TRP A 76 19.69 -15.07 6.01
N VAL A 77 20.96 -15.05 6.41
CA VAL A 77 21.96 -14.10 5.89
C VAL A 77 22.89 -14.82 4.93
N VAL A 78 22.80 -14.49 3.65
CA VAL A 78 23.48 -15.19 2.55
C VAL A 78 24.21 -14.23 1.62
N LYS A 79 25.23 -14.74 0.94
CA LYS A 79 25.99 -14.04 -0.11
C LYS A 79 25.74 -14.68 -1.47
N VAL A 80 25.60 -13.85 -2.50
CA VAL A 80 25.39 -14.27 -3.89
C VAL A 80 26.45 -13.62 -4.75
N GLU A 81 27.35 -14.42 -5.32
CA GLU A 81 28.49 -13.93 -6.09
C GLU A 81 28.23 -13.96 -7.60
N GLY A 82 28.39 -12.83 -8.29
CA GLY A 82 28.35 -12.74 -9.75
C GLY A 82 26.98 -13.06 -10.37
N SER A 83 25.90 -12.83 -9.64
CA SER A 83 24.53 -13.09 -10.09
C SER A 83 23.97 -12.00 -10.98
N ASN A 84 23.31 -12.39 -12.08
CA ASN A 84 22.58 -11.44 -12.93
C ASN A 84 21.29 -10.90 -12.27
N LEU A 85 20.82 -11.53 -11.19
CA LEU A 85 19.61 -11.09 -10.46
C LEU A 85 19.78 -9.70 -9.86
N VAL A 86 21.01 -9.29 -9.58
CA VAL A 86 21.31 -7.95 -9.05
C VAL A 86 20.79 -6.85 -9.98
N HIS A 87 20.76 -7.07 -11.29
CA HIS A 87 20.25 -6.08 -12.25
C HIS A 87 18.74 -5.89 -12.19
N ILE A 88 18.02 -6.79 -11.54
CA ILE A 88 16.59 -6.64 -11.26
C ILE A 88 16.41 -5.74 -10.03
N TYR A 89 17.20 -5.91 -8.98
CA TYR A 89 17.02 -5.14 -7.74
C TYR A 89 17.74 -3.79 -7.74
N ASN A 90 18.94 -3.74 -8.31
CA ASN A 90 19.77 -2.56 -8.42
C ASN A 90 20.66 -2.55 -9.69
N PRO A 91 20.10 -2.26 -10.88
CA PRO A 91 20.84 -2.29 -12.16
C PRO A 91 22.04 -1.35 -12.27
N ALA A 92 22.21 -0.39 -11.37
CA ALA A 92 23.22 0.65 -11.49
C ALA A 92 24.42 0.47 -10.55
N LYS A 93 24.35 -0.45 -9.57
CA LYS A 93 25.38 -0.57 -8.54
C LYS A 93 25.53 -2.00 -8.04
N GLU A 94 26.78 -2.42 -7.95
CA GLU A 94 27.25 -3.58 -7.20
C GLU A 94 28.37 -3.10 -6.26
N PRO A 95 28.41 -3.49 -4.98
CA PRO A 95 27.52 -4.43 -4.28
C PRO A 95 26.09 -3.89 -4.08
N ALA A 96 25.15 -4.81 -3.83
CA ALA A 96 23.78 -4.47 -3.45
C ALA A 96 23.29 -5.38 -2.33
N LEU A 97 22.71 -4.77 -1.28
CA LEU A 97 22.12 -5.49 -0.17
C LEU A 97 20.60 -5.46 -0.28
N VAL A 98 19.97 -6.63 -0.30
CA VAL A 98 18.52 -6.77 -0.45
C VAL A 98 17.97 -7.66 0.66
N MET A 99 16.94 -7.16 1.34
CA MET A 99 16.16 -7.93 2.31
C MET A 99 14.86 -8.39 1.64
N PHE A 100 14.63 -9.69 1.57
CA PHE A 100 13.39 -10.29 1.11
C PHE A 100 12.50 -10.60 2.31
N ARG A 101 11.27 -10.10 2.23
CA ARG A 101 10.27 -10.17 3.30
C ARG A 101 9.02 -10.82 2.74
N HIS A 102 8.81 -12.09 3.05
CA HIS A 102 7.77 -12.91 2.41
C HIS A 102 7.87 -12.84 0.86
N GLY A 103 9.10 -12.94 0.34
CA GLY A 103 9.41 -12.81 -1.08
C GLY A 103 9.37 -11.38 -1.65
N VAL A 104 9.04 -10.35 -0.85
CA VAL A 104 9.04 -8.95 -1.30
C VAL A 104 10.41 -8.32 -1.06
N PRO A 105 11.14 -7.89 -2.12
CA PRO A 105 12.48 -7.33 -1.98
C PRO A 105 12.44 -5.90 -1.45
N LEU A 106 13.36 -5.56 -0.55
CA LEU A 106 13.64 -4.23 -0.04
C LEU A 106 15.11 -3.93 -0.31
N LEU A 107 15.39 -2.89 -1.10
CA LEU A 107 16.77 -2.48 -1.36
C LEU A 107 17.31 -1.66 -0.17
N ILE A 108 18.45 -2.05 0.38
CA ILE A 108 19.11 -1.25 1.41
C ILE A 108 20.08 -0.29 0.71
N PRO A 109 19.96 1.04 0.92
CA PRO A 109 20.88 1.98 0.32
C PRO A 109 22.28 1.85 0.93
N GLU A 110 23.28 2.30 0.17
CA GLU A 110 24.71 2.16 0.51
C GLU A 110 25.08 2.83 1.84
N SER A 111 24.47 3.96 2.17
CA SER A 111 24.72 4.70 3.43
C SER A 111 24.36 3.89 4.68
N GLU A 112 23.27 3.14 4.61
CA GLU A 112 22.75 2.33 5.71
C GLU A 112 23.42 0.96 5.75
N ALA A 113 23.74 0.39 4.59
CA ALA A 113 24.32 -0.95 4.51
C ALA A 113 25.76 -1.06 5.05
N VAL A 114 26.49 0.07 5.12
CA VAL A 114 27.89 0.11 5.56
C VAL A 114 28.08 0.54 7.02
N ASN A 115 26.99 0.71 7.76
CA ASN A 115 26.99 1.09 9.17
C ASN A 115 26.06 0.16 9.95
N ASP A 116 26.61 -0.58 10.90
CA ASP A 116 25.95 -1.65 11.64
C ASP A 116 24.68 -1.18 12.33
N GLU A 117 24.73 -0.02 13.02
CA GLU A 117 23.59 0.54 13.77
C GLU A 117 22.44 0.92 12.83
N PHE A 118 22.75 1.62 11.74
CA PHE A 118 21.73 1.99 10.75
C PHE A 118 21.19 0.78 10.00
N LEU A 119 22.03 -0.24 9.74
CA LEU A 119 21.59 -1.45 9.08
C LEU A 119 20.63 -2.25 9.96
N ILE A 120 20.97 -2.47 11.23
CA ILE A 120 20.11 -3.17 12.19
C ILE A 120 18.77 -2.44 12.31
N ASP A 121 18.78 -1.13 12.53
CA ASP A 121 17.54 -0.34 12.63
C ASP A 121 16.68 -0.48 11.36
N MET A 122 17.30 -0.35 10.18
CA MET A 122 16.62 -0.49 8.90
C MET A 122 15.99 -1.88 8.75
N LEU A 123 16.68 -2.96 9.11
CA LEU A 123 16.17 -4.32 8.98
C LEU A 123 15.06 -4.61 10.01
N LEU A 124 15.27 -4.25 11.28
CA LEU A 124 14.32 -4.50 12.36
C LEU A 124 13.02 -3.70 12.22
N ASN A 125 13.09 -2.45 11.74
CA ASN A 125 11.91 -1.61 11.54
C ASN A 125 11.10 -1.95 10.30
N ASN A 126 11.65 -2.79 9.42
CA ASN A 126 11.07 -3.13 8.14
C ASN A 126 10.84 -4.64 7.98
N ARG A 127 10.51 -5.37 9.05
CA ARG A 127 10.22 -6.83 8.99
C ARG A 127 9.15 -7.19 7.96
N ASP A 128 8.10 -6.37 7.89
CA ASP A 128 6.97 -6.57 7.00
C ASP A 128 6.97 -5.56 5.84
N PRO A 129 6.50 -5.95 4.64
CA PRO A 129 6.26 -5.02 3.54
C PRO A 129 5.28 -3.91 3.93
N ILE A 130 5.69 -2.65 3.72
CA ILE A 130 4.91 -1.48 4.11
C ILE A 130 4.04 -0.99 2.95
N VAL A 131 4.53 -1.12 1.71
CA VAL A 131 3.81 -0.65 0.52
C VAL A 131 2.51 -1.43 0.35
N LYS A 132 1.40 -0.71 0.22
CA LYS A 132 0.08 -1.31 0.06
C LYS A 132 -0.21 -1.61 -1.41
N GLU A 133 -0.69 -2.82 -1.69
CA GLU A 133 -1.32 -3.12 -2.97
C GLU A 133 -2.75 -2.61 -2.96
N LEU A 134 -3.06 -1.68 -3.86
CA LEU A 134 -4.40 -1.13 -4.03
C LEU A 134 -5.02 -1.65 -5.32
N ASN A 135 -6.34 -1.77 -5.33
CA ASN A 135 -7.13 -2.18 -6.48
C ASN A 135 -8.40 -1.31 -6.58
N ASP A 136 -9.21 -1.56 -7.60
CA ASP A 136 -10.42 -0.79 -7.91
C ASP A 136 -11.43 -0.76 -6.75
N ASN A 137 -11.43 -1.79 -5.89
CA ASN A 137 -12.33 -1.88 -4.74
C ASN A 137 -11.74 -1.26 -3.48
N SER A 138 -10.42 -1.36 -3.29
CA SER A 138 -9.75 -0.90 -2.06
C SER A 138 -9.26 0.54 -2.12
N PHE A 139 -9.02 1.08 -3.32
CA PHE A 139 -8.44 2.40 -3.51
C PHE A 139 -9.24 3.50 -2.79
N GLU A 140 -10.53 3.64 -3.10
CA GLU A 140 -11.32 4.75 -2.55
C GLU A 140 -11.50 4.60 -1.03
N HIS A 141 -11.76 3.39 -0.55
CA HIS A 141 -11.96 3.12 0.87
C HIS A 141 -10.71 3.41 1.70
N LEU A 142 -9.52 3.04 1.19
CA LEU A 142 -8.26 3.22 1.91
C LEU A 142 -7.68 4.63 1.77
N THR A 143 -7.75 5.22 0.58
CA THR A 143 -7.17 6.56 0.33
C THR A 143 -8.11 7.70 0.71
N GLN A 144 -9.42 7.45 0.67
CA GLN A 144 -10.46 8.48 0.78
C GLN A 144 -10.17 9.71 -0.11
N ALA A 145 -9.56 9.47 -1.28
CA ALA A 145 -8.98 10.51 -2.11
C ALA A 145 -10.02 11.56 -2.52
N SER A 146 -11.27 11.15 -2.70
CA SER A 146 -12.36 12.01 -3.19
C SER A 146 -13.19 12.64 -2.08
N THR A 147 -13.22 12.01 -0.89
CA THR A 147 -14.08 12.38 0.22
C THR A 147 -13.35 13.15 1.33
N GLY A 148 -12.20 13.76 1.01
CA GLY A 148 -11.49 14.67 1.92
C GLY A 148 -10.09 14.23 2.34
N ALA A 149 -9.59 13.08 1.83
CA ALA A 149 -8.23 12.58 2.09
C ALA A 149 -7.91 12.43 3.60
N THR A 150 -8.85 11.86 4.36
CA THR A 150 -8.72 11.79 5.84
C THR A 150 -7.73 10.74 6.34
N THR A 151 -7.28 9.83 5.48
CA THR A 151 -6.31 8.77 5.84
C THR A 151 -4.86 9.18 5.64
N GLY A 152 -4.61 10.47 5.38
CA GLY A 152 -3.28 11.04 5.17
C GLY A 152 -2.91 11.20 3.69
N ASP A 153 -1.68 11.64 3.45
CA ASP A 153 -1.14 11.79 2.10
C ASP A 153 -0.75 10.40 1.54
N TRP A 154 -0.97 10.16 0.24
CA TRP A 154 -0.67 8.89 -0.42
C TRP A 154 0.25 9.07 -1.62
N PHE A 155 1.35 8.33 -1.67
CA PHE A 155 2.24 8.27 -2.82
C PHE A 155 2.11 6.92 -3.52
N ILE A 156 1.63 6.94 -4.75
CA ILE A 156 1.08 5.76 -5.43
C ILE A 156 1.81 5.53 -6.75
N LYS A 157 2.33 4.31 -6.93
CA LYS A 157 2.91 3.83 -8.19
C LYS A 157 1.90 3.02 -8.99
N PHE A 158 1.49 3.51 -10.15
CA PHE A 158 0.82 2.70 -11.16
C PHE A 158 1.86 1.91 -11.95
N TYR A 159 1.67 0.59 -12.03
CA TYR A 159 2.61 -0.31 -12.69
C TYR A 159 1.90 -1.30 -13.62
N SER A 160 2.70 -1.97 -14.44
CA SER A 160 2.29 -3.14 -15.23
C SER A 160 3.24 -4.30 -14.95
N SER A 161 2.72 -5.52 -14.96
CA SER A 161 3.54 -6.75 -14.83
C SER A 161 4.49 -6.93 -16.03
N ASP A 162 4.12 -6.41 -17.20
CA ASP A 162 4.87 -6.58 -18.45
C ASP A 162 6.04 -5.59 -18.60
N SER A 163 6.13 -4.56 -17.74
CA SER A 163 7.18 -3.55 -17.81
C SER A 163 8.40 -3.97 -16.99
N ILE A 164 9.54 -4.09 -17.67
CA ILE A 164 10.83 -4.42 -17.07
C ILE A 164 11.25 -3.32 -16.07
N GLU A 165 11.00 -2.06 -16.40
CA GLU A 165 11.27 -0.91 -15.52
C GLU A 165 10.45 -1.02 -14.22
N CYS A 166 9.17 -1.43 -14.30
CA CYS A 166 8.32 -1.62 -13.13
C CYS A 166 8.86 -2.71 -12.19
N GLN A 167 9.33 -3.82 -12.76
CA GLN A 167 9.96 -4.91 -12.02
C GLN A 167 11.24 -4.42 -11.33
N ARG A 168 12.08 -3.67 -12.07
CA ARG A 168 13.35 -3.14 -11.54
C ARG A 168 13.17 -2.14 -10.39
N LEU A 169 12.03 -1.45 -10.37
CA LEU A 169 11.71 -0.47 -9.33
C LEU A 169 11.05 -1.09 -8.10
N GLN A 170 10.77 -2.39 -8.10
CA GLN A 170 10.07 -3.03 -6.98
C GLN A 170 10.83 -2.85 -5.66
N ALA A 171 12.10 -3.23 -5.62
CA ALA A 171 12.91 -3.16 -4.41
C ALA A 171 13.12 -1.72 -3.93
N ARG A 172 13.37 -0.78 -4.85
CA ARG A 172 13.51 0.65 -4.53
C ARG A 172 12.22 1.25 -4.01
N TRP A 173 11.08 0.87 -4.59
CA TRP A 173 9.77 1.38 -4.18
C TRP A 173 9.41 0.94 -2.76
N GLU A 174 9.79 -0.28 -2.36
CA GLU A 174 9.70 -0.71 -0.97
C GLU A 174 10.58 0.14 -0.05
N THR A 175 11.78 0.51 -0.49
CA THR A 175 12.67 1.40 0.28
C THR A 175 12.09 2.80 0.43
N VAL A 176 11.46 3.34 -0.61
CA VAL A 176 10.71 4.60 -0.53
C VAL A 176 9.58 4.47 0.50
N GLY A 177 8.85 3.35 0.49
CA GLY A 177 7.85 3.02 1.50
C GLY A 177 8.40 3.01 2.92
N ALA A 178 9.55 2.37 3.13
CA ALA A 178 10.24 2.32 4.41
C ALA A 178 10.67 3.70 4.91
N LYS A 179 11.24 4.53 4.02
CA LYS A 179 11.74 5.88 4.37
C LYS A 179 10.61 6.89 4.61
N LEU A 180 9.45 6.71 3.97
CA LEU A 180 8.27 7.56 4.17
C LEU A 180 7.31 7.06 5.25
N LYS A 181 7.66 5.95 5.92
CA LYS A 181 6.86 5.37 7.01
C LYS A 181 6.47 6.44 8.03
N ASN A 182 5.21 6.42 8.47
CA ASN A 182 4.60 7.39 9.38
C ASN A 182 4.45 8.83 8.86
N ARG A 183 4.93 9.16 7.65
CA ARG A 183 4.79 10.50 7.05
C ARG A 183 3.81 10.48 5.88
N VAL A 184 3.94 9.51 4.98
CA VAL A 184 3.13 9.37 3.77
C VAL A 184 2.88 7.89 3.53
N ASN A 185 1.63 7.54 3.21
CA ASN A 185 1.28 6.17 2.86
C ASN A 185 1.80 5.86 1.44
N VAL A 186 2.52 4.75 1.27
CA VAL A 186 3.05 4.35 -0.04
C VAL A 186 2.27 3.16 -0.56
N ALA A 187 1.87 3.23 -1.82
CA ALA A 187 1.07 2.19 -2.45
C ALA A 187 1.50 1.90 -3.89
N ARG A 188 1.00 0.79 -4.42
CA ARG A 188 1.13 0.44 -5.84
C ARG A 188 -0.19 -0.14 -6.35
N ILE A 189 -0.43 0.05 -7.65
CA ILE A 189 -1.65 -0.39 -8.33
C ILE A 189 -1.25 -0.97 -9.68
N ASN A 190 -1.64 -2.23 -9.94
CA ASN A 190 -1.53 -2.78 -11.27
C ASN A 190 -2.62 -2.20 -12.17
N ARG A 191 -2.23 -1.54 -13.25
CA ARG A 191 -3.15 -0.82 -14.14
C ARG A 191 -4.06 -1.72 -14.97
N TYR A 192 -3.69 -2.99 -15.16
CA TYR A 192 -4.43 -3.94 -15.97
C TYR A 192 -5.19 -4.93 -15.10
N ILE A 193 -4.53 -5.44 -14.07
CA ILE A 193 -5.07 -6.49 -13.19
C ILE A 193 -5.59 -5.84 -11.91
N GLY A 194 -6.92 -5.77 -11.77
CA GLY A 194 -7.58 -5.29 -10.56
C GLY A 194 -7.59 -3.77 -10.34
N GLY A 195 -6.75 -2.98 -11.03
CA GLY A 195 -6.69 -1.52 -10.90
C GLY A 195 -7.06 -0.74 -12.17
N SER A 196 -7.73 -1.37 -13.14
CA SER A 196 -7.95 -0.79 -14.47
C SER A 196 -8.99 0.33 -14.51
N ILE A 197 -9.96 0.30 -13.60
CA ILE A 197 -10.97 1.36 -13.48
C ILE A 197 -10.33 2.59 -12.83
N THR A 198 -9.54 2.38 -11.79
CA THR A 198 -8.79 3.42 -11.09
C THR A 198 -7.77 4.05 -12.02
N ALA A 199 -6.97 3.25 -12.73
CA ALA A 199 -6.01 3.78 -13.69
C ALA A 199 -6.69 4.64 -14.79
N ARG A 200 -7.84 4.20 -15.31
CA ARG A 200 -8.62 4.98 -16.28
C ARG A 200 -9.21 6.26 -15.69
N ARG A 201 -9.72 6.20 -14.47
CA ARG A 201 -10.26 7.35 -13.73
C ARG A 201 -9.21 8.45 -13.54
N PHE A 202 -7.97 8.04 -13.25
CA PHE A 202 -6.82 8.94 -13.09
C PHE A 202 -6.11 9.26 -14.42
N SER A 203 -6.67 8.86 -15.56
CA SER A 203 -6.09 9.07 -16.90
C SER A 203 -4.64 8.55 -17.06
N ILE A 204 -4.31 7.48 -16.32
CA ILE A 204 -2.97 6.87 -16.36
C ILE A 204 -2.89 5.97 -17.59
N SER A 205 -2.13 6.42 -18.60
CA SER A 205 -1.98 5.75 -19.89
C SER A 205 -0.66 4.96 -20.04
N GLN A 206 0.34 5.23 -19.20
CA GLN A 206 1.66 4.61 -19.25
C GLN A 206 2.05 3.98 -17.90
N SER A 207 3.15 3.24 -17.88
CA SER A 207 3.73 2.69 -16.65
C SER A 207 5.25 2.60 -16.77
N PRO A 208 5.99 2.84 -15.67
CA PRO A 208 5.49 3.27 -14.37
C PRO A 208 4.98 4.72 -14.39
N THR A 209 4.01 5.04 -13.54
CA THR A 209 3.56 6.43 -13.31
C THR A 209 3.31 6.63 -11.83
N PHE A 210 3.75 7.76 -11.28
CA PHE A 210 3.66 8.03 -9.86
C PHE A 210 2.83 9.28 -9.60
N ILE A 211 1.90 9.18 -8.65
CA ILE A 211 1.08 10.31 -8.21
C ILE A 211 1.18 10.46 -6.70
N LEU A 212 1.24 11.70 -6.23
CA LEU A 212 1.09 12.08 -4.84
C LEU A 212 -0.30 12.69 -4.66
N LEU A 213 -1.10 12.08 -3.80
CA LEU A 213 -2.37 12.61 -3.33
C LEU A 213 -2.12 13.33 -2.02
N ARG A 214 -2.32 14.65 -2.01
CA ARG A 214 -2.06 15.49 -0.84
C ARG A 214 -3.13 16.54 -0.70
N ARG A 215 -3.84 16.52 0.43
CA ARG A 215 -4.91 17.48 0.78
C ARG A 215 -5.95 17.66 -0.34
N GLY A 216 -6.40 16.55 -0.94
CA GLY A 216 -7.40 16.55 -2.03
C GLY A 216 -6.89 17.02 -3.39
N VAL A 217 -5.57 17.24 -3.53
CA VAL A 217 -4.92 17.58 -4.80
C VAL A 217 -4.04 16.43 -5.24
N MET A 218 -4.01 16.16 -6.54
CA MET A 218 -3.12 15.20 -7.16
C MET A 218 -1.92 15.91 -7.78
N TYR A 219 -0.72 15.38 -7.53
CA TYR A 219 0.54 15.85 -8.11
C TYR A 219 1.20 14.69 -8.85
N THR A 220 1.52 14.89 -10.14
CA THR A 220 2.16 13.85 -10.94
C THR A 220 3.66 13.99 -10.91
N TYR A 221 4.37 12.88 -10.67
CA TYR A 221 5.82 12.83 -10.79
C TYR A 221 6.23 12.83 -12.27
N THR A 222 6.94 13.88 -12.71
CA THR A 222 7.34 14.07 -14.11
C THR A 222 8.82 13.89 -14.38
N SER A 223 9.64 13.68 -13.33
CA SER A 223 11.08 13.49 -13.48
C SER A 223 11.37 12.10 -14.09
N SER A 224 12.45 12.00 -14.85
CA SER A 224 12.95 10.76 -15.43
C SER A 224 13.88 9.98 -14.49
N ASP A 225 14.25 10.57 -13.35
CA ASP A 225 15.07 9.93 -12.33
C ASP A 225 14.20 9.05 -11.42
N TYR A 226 14.52 7.76 -11.30
CA TYR A 226 13.81 6.82 -10.43
C TYR A 226 14.70 6.31 -9.29
N THR A 227 15.57 7.16 -8.77
CA THR A 227 16.32 6.95 -7.53
C THR A 227 15.44 7.16 -6.30
N ILE A 228 15.85 6.58 -5.17
CA ILE A 228 15.10 6.69 -3.91
C ILE A 228 15.08 8.16 -3.47
N GLU A 229 16.22 8.83 -3.58
CA GLU A 229 16.43 10.23 -3.20
C GLU A 229 15.52 11.17 -3.99
N SER A 230 15.37 10.93 -5.30
CA SER A 230 14.50 11.74 -6.15
C SER A 230 13.02 11.61 -5.78
N PHE A 231 12.59 10.39 -5.41
CA PHE A 231 11.23 10.18 -4.89
C PHE A 231 11.00 10.87 -3.55
N LEU A 232 11.96 10.77 -2.62
CA LEU A 232 11.88 11.42 -1.31
C LEU A 232 11.82 12.95 -1.46
N LYS A 233 12.71 13.51 -2.27
CA LYS A 233 12.75 14.95 -2.57
C LYS A 233 11.44 15.44 -3.19
N PHE A 234 10.84 14.65 -4.08
CA PHE A 234 9.56 15.00 -4.67
C PHE A 234 8.44 15.10 -3.64
N VAL A 235 8.34 14.13 -2.72
CA VAL A 235 7.30 14.13 -1.69
C VAL A 235 7.48 15.30 -0.70
N GLU A 236 8.72 15.73 -0.47
CA GLU A 236 9.05 16.80 0.47
C GLU A 236 8.85 18.20 -0.14
N GLU A 237 9.36 18.42 -1.35
CA GLU A 237 9.49 19.76 -1.92
C GLU A 237 9.03 19.86 -3.37
N ASP A 238 9.51 18.97 -4.26
CA ASP A 238 9.38 19.20 -5.70
C ASP A 238 7.93 19.09 -6.20
N TYR A 239 7.04 18.39 -5.47
CA TYR A 239 5.62 18.30 -5.83
C TYR A 239 4.96 19.68 -6.01
N LYS A 240 5.44 20.71 -5.30
CA LYS A 240 4.90 22.08 -5.38
C LYS A 240 5.05 22.71 -6.77
N PHE A 241 6.06 22.29 -7.53
CA PHE A 241 6.37 22.82 -8.87
C PHE A 241 5.79 21.97 -10.01
N THR A 242 5.16 20.83 -9.68
CA THR A 242 4.57 19.94 -10.68
C THR A 242 3.14 20.32 -11.07
N VAL A 243 2.64 19.70 -12.14
CA VAL A 243 1.28 19.89 -12.61
C VAL A 243 0.31 19.43 -11.53
N LYS A 244 -0.52 20.37 -11.05
CA LYS A 244 -1.60 20.10 -10.10
C LYS A 244 -2.81 19.60 -10.87
N GLY A 245 -3.33 18.44 -10.48
CA GLY A 245 -4.60 17.90 -10.94
C GLY A 245 -5.62 17.90 -9.80
N GLN A 246 -6.90 18.04 -10.14
CA GLN A 246 -7.95 17.68 -9.19
C GLN A 246 -8.05 16.16 -9.10
N VAL A 247 -8.34 15.64 -7.91
CA VAL A 247 -8.62 14.22 -7.75
C VAL A 247 -9.94 13.91 -8.47
N PRO A 248 -9.92 13.09 -9.54
CA PRO A 248 -11.13 12.75 -10.28
C PRO A 248 -12.08 11.99 -9.37
N GLN A 249 -13.38 12.30 -9.39
CA GLN A 249 -14.37 11.60 -8.58
C GLN A 249 -14.62 10.18 -9.13
N PRO A 250 -14.99 9.20 -8.28
CA PRO A 250 -15.43 7.90 -8.78
C PRO A 250 -16.72 8.07 -9.58
N LYS A 251 -16.91 7.27 -10.64
CA LYS A 251 -18.22 7.17 -11.27
C LYS A 251 -19.18 6.57 -10.24
N SER A 252 -20.27 7.25 -9.95
CA SER A 252 -21.15 6.88 -8.84
C SER A 252 -22.05 5.71 -9.24
N THR A 253 -22.21 4.71 -8.37
CA THR A 253 -23.29 3.71 -8.51
C THR A 253 -24.68 4.35 -8.41
N PHE A 254 -24.79 5.54 -7.80
CA PHE A 254 -26.02 6.33 -7.87
C PHE A 254 -26.27 6.87 -9.26
N ASP A 255 -25.25 7.18 -10.06
CA ASP A 255 -25.47 7.61 -11.45
C ASP A 255 -26.08 6.46 -12.24
N ASP A 256 -25.60 5.23 -12.08
CA ASP A 256 -26.19 4.04 -12.72
C ASP A 256 -27.63 3.78 -12.23
N PHE A 257 -27.91 3.96 -10.93
CA PHE A 257 -29.27 3.85 -10.39
C PHE A 257 -30.20 4.95 -10.90
N VAL A 258 -29.72 6.19 -10.99
CA VAL A 258 -30.47 7.34 -11.53
C VAL A 258 -30.72 7.13 -13.02
N HIS A 259 -29.74 6.63 -13.77
CA HIS A 259 -29.88 6.27 -15.18
C HIS A 259 -30.89 5.14 -15.37
N MET A 260 -30.83 4.09 -14.56
CA MET A 260 -31.84 3.03 -14.57
C MET A 260 -33.25 3.57 -14.25
N CYS A 261 -33.39 4.43 -13.23
CA CYS A 261 -34.66 5.07 -12.91
C CYS A 261 -35.17 5.95 -14.06
N PHE A 262 -34.27 6.71 -14.69
CA PHE A 262 -34.58 7.57 -15.82
C PHE A 262 -35.01 6.75 -17.06
N ASP A 263 -34.33 5.64 -17.34
CA ASP A 263 -34.65 4.76 -18.45
C ASP A 263 -35.99 4.05 -18.23
N VAL A 264 -36.26 3.57 -17.00
CA VAL A 264 -37.59 3.05 -16.62
C VAL A 264 -38.68 4.12 -16.77
N LEU A 265 -38.40 5.38 -16.40
CA LEU A 265 -39.33 6.49 -16.61
C LEU A 265 -39.55 6.81 -18.10
N ARG A 266 -38.50 6.70 -18.92
CA ARG A 266 -38.51 7.02 -20.35
C ARG A 266 -39.25 5.95 -21.16
N GLU A 267 -39.06 4.68 -20.84
CA GLU A 267 -39.71 3.56 -21.54
C GLU A 267 -41.18 3.39 -21.12
N ASN A 268 -41.57 3.89 -19.95
CA ASN A 268 -42.96 3.85 -19.47
C ASN A 268 -43.51 5.25 -19.19
N PRO A 269 -43.97 6.00 -20.21
CA PRO A 269 -44.59 7.32 -20.04
C PRO A 269 -45.93 7.28 -19.26
N LEU A 270 -46.43 6.10 -18.88
CA LEU A 270 -47.55 5.94 -17.94
C LEU A 270 -47.08 5.83 -16.49
N ALA A 271 -45.86 5.37 -16.22
CA ALA A 271 -45.33 5.18 -14.88
C ALA A 271 -45.15 6.51 -14.13
N TRP A 272 -44.71 7.58 -14.79
CA TRP A 272 -44.62 8.90 -14.17
C TRP A 272 -46.02 9.47 -13.83
N LYS A 273 -47.02 9.20 -14.69
CA LYS A 273 -48.42 9.59 -14.44
C LYS A 273 -48.97 8.85 -13.24
N LEU A 274 -48.75 7.54 -13.16
CA LEU A 274 -49.15 6.73 -12.00
C LEU A 274 -48.46 7.21 -10.72
N GLY A 275 -47.15 7.46 -10.77
CA GLY A 275 -46.38 7.98 -9.64
C GLY A 275 -46.92 9.32 -9.11
N LEU A 276 -47.21 10.28 -9.99
CA LEU A 276 -47.79 11.57 -9.60
C LEU A 276 -49.23 11.45 -9.07
N THR A 277 -50.04 10.54 -9.62
CA THR A 277 -51.39 10.29 -9.11
C THR A 277 -51.36 9.66 -7.72
N VAL A 278 -50.42 8.75 -7.45
CA VAL A 278 -50.26 8.16 -6.11
C VAL A 278 -49.78 9.20 -5.12
N LEU A 279 -48.81 10.04 -5.50
CA LEU A 279 -48.33 11.15 -4.67
C LEU A 279 -49.42 12.19 -4.34
N SER A 280 -50.26 12.54 -5.32
CA SER A 280 -51.36 13.48 -5.10
C SER A 280 -52.47 12.88 -4.23
N VAL A 281 -52.79 11.60 -4.38
CA VAL A 281 -53.74 10.88 -3.52
C VAL A 281 -53.20 10.78 -2.09
N ILE A 282 -51.91 10.49 -1.90
CA ILE A 282 -51.27 10.47 -0.57
C ILE A 282 -51.32 11.86 0.06
N LEU A 283 -51.02 12.93 -0.69
CA LEU A 283 -51.11 14.31 -0.19
C LEU A 283 -52.54 14.71 0.16
N LEU A 284 -53.53 14.27 -0.63
CA LEU A 284 -54.95 14.49 -0.36
C LEU A 284 -55.42 13.71 0.88
N CYS A 285 -54.97 12.47 1.05
CA CYS A 285 -55.23 11.66 2.24
C CYS A 285 -54.61 12.31 3.49
N LEU A 286 -53.37 12.79 3.40
CA LEU A 286 -52.71 13.52 4.50
C LEU A 286 -53.40 14.85 4.82
N ALA A 287 -53.90 15.56 3.81
CA ALA A 287 -54.68 16.78 4.00
C ALA A 287 -56.06 16.50 4.61
N ALA A 288 -56.73 15.42 4.20
CA ALA A 288 -58.00 14.97 4.75
C ALA A 288 -57.85 14.56 6.22
N LEU A 289 -56.78 13.83 6.56
CA LEU A 289 -56.45 13.46 7.94
C LEU A 289 -56.21 14.70 8.83
N LYS A 290 -55.49 15.71 8.32
CA LYS A 290 -55.34 17.01 9.00
C LYS A 290 -56.66 17.78 9.14
N LYS A 291 -57.60 17.62 8.20
CA LYS A 291 -58.91 18.28 8.23
C LYS A 291 -59.86 17.58 9.23
N THR A 292 -59.79 16.26 9.35
CA THR A 292 -60.52 15.50 10.38
C THR A 292 -60.01 15.79 11.79
N SER A 293 -58.70 15.99 12.01
CA SER A 293 -58.18 16.36 13.33
C SER A 293 -58.60 17.77 13.78
N LYS A 294 -58.70 18.73 12.84
CA LYS A 294 -59.28 20.06 13.12
C LYS A 294 -60.80 20.00 13.41
N SER A 295 -61.53 19.05 12.82
CA SER A 295 -62.97 18.90 13.06
C SER A 295 -63.30 18.30 14.43
N SER A 296 -62.44 17.42 14.98
CA SER A 296 -62.59 16.89 16.34
C SER A 296 -62.34 17.96 17.41
N GLU A 297 -61.47 18.94 17.13
CA GLU A 297 -61.18 20.05 18.05
C GLU A 297 -62.35 21.06 18.12
N TYR A 298 -63.07 21.27 17.01
CA TYR A 298 -64.25 22.14 16.97
C TYR A 298 -65.48 21.53 17.67
N LYS A 299 -65.63 20.19 17.63
CA LYS A 299 -66.73 19.50 18.34
C LYS A 299 -66.53 19.41 19.85
N SER A 300 -65.29 19.37 20.37
CA SER A 300 -65.06 19.41 21.83
C SER A 300 -65.36 20.81 22.42
N LYS A 301 -65.03 21.89 21.69
CA LYS A 301 -65.34 23.28 22.07
C LYS A 301 -66.84 23.61 22.11
N LYS A 302 -67.67 22.94 21.31
CA LYS A 302 -69.14 23.14 21.30
C LYS A 302 -69.88 22.33 22.39
N LYS A 303 -69.24 21.29 22.95
CA LYS A 303 -69.79 20.52 24.08
C LYS A 303 -69.52 21.22 25.43
N SER A 304 -68.43 21.98 25.57
CA SER A 304 -68.16 22.79 26.76
C SER A 304 -69.00 24.07 26.87
N THR A 305 -69.57 24.57 25.76
CA THR A 305 -70.46 25.75 25.78
C THR A 305 -71.92 25.42 26.06
N LYS A 306 -72.32 24.14 25.99
CA LYS A 306 -73.71 23.71 26.26
C LYS A 306 -73.95 23.29 27.73
N SER A 307 -72.90 23.11 28.53
CA SER A 307 -73.01 22.82 29.97
C SER A 307 -73.00 24.07 30.86
N SER A 308 -72.77 25.28 30.31
CA SER A 308 -72.72 26.53 31.10
C SER A 308 -73.98 27.40 31.02
N SER A 309 -75.05 27.01 30.29
CA SER A 309 -76.29 27.81 30.19
C SER A 309 -77.46 27.29 31.05
N LYS A 310 -77.19 26.50 32.10
CA LYS A 310 -78.21 26.07 33.07
C LYS A 310 -77.80 26.46 34.49
N LYS A 311 -77.63 27.76 34.73
CA LYS A 311 -77.73 28.40 36.05
C LYS A 311 -78.04 29.89 35.84
N ILE A 312 -79.07 30.34 36.55
CA ILE A 312 -79.55 31.71 36.80
C ILE A 312 -80.86 32.07 36.07
N LYS A 313 -81.92 32.01 36.90
CA LYS A 313 -83.28 32.57 36.85
C LYS A 313 -84.19 32.18 35.69
#